data_AF-A0A3N5FKR8-F1
#
_entry.id   AF-A0A3N5FKR8-F1
#
_cell.length_a   1.000
_cell.length_b   1.000
_cell.length_c   1.000
_cell.angle_alpha   90.00
_cell.angle_beta   90.00
_cell.angle_gamma   90.00
#
_symmetry.space_group_name_H-M   'P 1'
#
loop_
_entity.id
_entity.type
_entity.pdbx_description
1 polymer ?
#
loop_
_entity_poly.entity_id
_entity_poly.type
_entity_poly.pdbx_seq_one_letter_code
_entity_poly.pdbx_strand_id
1 'polypeptide(L)'
;MLDGHLSTALCHLANISYRLGSSKPLAEAAKALTTAPAQEAGDRLVAHLKENGVEADKIDYRVGKPVSIETKTEKFASDEEANKLLTREFRKPYVVPETV
;
A
#
# COMPACT_ATOMS: atom_id res chain seq x y z
N MET A 1 23.76 5.91 8.35
CA MET A 1 23.04 5.00 7.44
C MET A 1 21.52 5.06 7.71
N LEU A 2 20.95 6.26 7.90
CA LEU A 2 19.51 6.44 8.21
C LEU A 2 18.64 6.37 6.94
N ASP A 3 19.15 6.86 5.80
CA ASP A 3 18.37 7.00 4.56
C ASP A 3 18.02 5.65 3.91
N GLY A 4 18.91 4.65 4.05
CA GLY A 4 18.66 3.29 3.57
C GLY A 4 17.53 2.59 4.33
N HIS A 5 17.43 2.86 5.64
CA HIS A 5 16.36 2.34 6.49
C HIS A 5 15.02 2.96 6.13
N LEU A 6 14.95 4.29 6.04
CA LEU A 6 13.70 4.98 5.69
C LEU A 6 13.19 4.63 4.29
N SER A 7 14.08 4.61 3.27
CA SER A 7 13.67 4.28 1.91
C SER A 7 13.10 2.87 1.82
N THR A 8 13.75 1.90 2.46
CA THR A 8 13.29 0.51 2.49
C THR A 8 11.99 0.38 3.29
N ALA A 9 11.86 1.09 4.41
CA ALA A 9 10.64 1.12 5.21
C ALA A 9 9.44 1.61 4.38
N LEU A 10 9.59 2.68 3.59
CA LEU A 10 8.50 3.18 2.74
C LEU A 10 8.02 2.14 1.72
N CYS A 11 8.91 1.37 1.12
CA CYS A 11 8.55 0.26 0.22
C CYS A 11 7.73 -0.82 0.95
N HIS A 12 8.13 -1.17 2.18
CA HIS A 12 7.38 -2.14 2.99
C HIS A 12 6.00 -1.62 3.40
N LEU A 13 5.91 -0.35 3.81
CA LEU A 13 4.64 0.29 4.18
C LEU A 13 3.67 0.33 3.00
N ALA A 14 4.16 0.66 1.80
CA ALA A 14 3.35 0.62 0.58
C ALA A 14 2.84 -0.80 0.28
N ASN A 15 3.68 -1.82 0.44
CA ASN A 15 3.27 -3.21 0.26
C ASN A 15 2.23 -3.67 1.30
N ILE A 16 2.38 -3.27 2.56
CA ILE A 16 1.40 -3.56 3.61
C ILE A 16 0.07 -2.88 3.29
N SER A 17 0.10 -1.59 2.93
CA SER A 17 -1.08 -0.84 2.49
C SER A 17 -1.80 -1.55 1.35
N TYR A 18 -1.07 -1.98 0.31
CA TYR A 18 -1.63 -2.70 -0.84
C TYR A 18 -2.27 -4.04 -0.45
N ARG A 19 -1.59 -4.84 0.38
CA ARG A 19 -2.09 -6.15 0.84
C ARG A 19 -3.34 -6.05 1.71
N LEU A 20 -3.44 -5.02 2.54
CA LEU A 20 -4.63 -4.72 3.35
C LEU A 20 -5.71 -3.95 2.58
N GLY A 21 -5.41 -3.55 1.34
CA GLY A 21 -6.33 -2.87 0.45
C GLY A 21 -7.49 -3.75 0.00
N SER A 22 -8.50 -3.11 -0.59
CA SER A 22 -9.69 -3.75 -1.13
C SER A 22 -9.82 -3.53 -2.64
N SER A 23 -10.48 -4.47 -3.33
CA SER A 23 -10.80 -4.32 -4.76
C SER A 23 -12.02 -3.41 -4.91
N LYS A 24 -11.95 -2.50 -5.89
CA LYS A 24 -13.03 -1.61 -6.29
C LYS A 24 -12.98 -1.41 -7.80
N PRO A 25 -14.10 -1.08 -8.46
CA PRO A 25 -14.07 -0.62 -9.84
C PRO A 25 -13.08 0.55 -10.00
N LEU A 26 -12.28 0.55 -11.07
CA LEU A 26 -11.22 1.55 -11.27
C LEU A 26 -11.74 3.00 -11.20
N ALA A 27 -12.94 3.27 -11.73
CA ALA A 27 -13.54 4.59 -11.69
C ALA A 27 -13.89 5.06 -10.26
N GLU A 28 -14.20 4.14 -9.36
CA GLU A 28 -14.39 4.43 -7.92
C GLU A 28 -13.03 4.51 -7.22
N ALA A 29 -12.10 3.62 -7.58
CA ALA A 29 -10.77 3.57 -7.01
C ALA A 29 -9.97 4.86 -7.22
N ALA A 30 -10.06 5.49 -8.41
CA ALA A 30 -9.40 6.76 -8.69
C ALA A 30 -9.83 7.88 -7.73
N LYS A 31 -11.10 7.88 -7.28
CA LYS A 31 -11.63 8.86 -6.32
C LYS A 31 -11.14 8.62 -4.89
N ALA A 32 -10.68 7.41 -4.58
CA ALA A 32 -10.12 7.08 -3.27
C ALA A 32 -8.69 7.62 -3.09
N LEU A 33 -8.06 8.08 -4.17
CA LEU A 33 -6.78 8.78 -4.12
C LEU A 33 -7.02 10.20 -3.61
N THR A 34 -6.39 10.58 -2.51
CA THR A 34 -6.69 11.84 -1.80
C THR A 34 -5.63 12.93 -1.98
N THR A 35 -4.42 12.57 -2.44
CA THR A 35 -3.37 13.55 -2.70
C THR A 35 -3.51 14.09 -4.12
N ALA A 36 -3.25 15.38 -4.33
CA ALA A 36 -3.41 16.02 -5.64
C ALA A 36 -2.62 15.30 -6.77
N PRO A 37 -1.35 14.88 -6.58
CA PRO A 37 -0.63 14.13 -7.61
C PRO A 37 -1.22 12.75 -7.89
N ALA A 38 -1.78 12.09 -6.87
CA ALA A 38 -2.39 10.78 -7.05
C ALA A 38 -3.73 10.88 -7.77
N GLN A 39 -4.54 11.91 -7.47
CA GLN A 39 -5.78 12.20 -8.18
C GLN A 39 -5.52 12.47 -9.67
N GLU A 40 -4.57 13.35 -9.98
CA GLU A 40 -4.20 13.65 -11.36
C GLU A 40 -3.77 12.38 -12.12
N ALA A 41 -2.94 11.53 -11.50
CA ALA A 41 -2.52 10.27 -12.11
C ALA A 41 -3.68 9.29 -12.32
N GLY A 42 -4.61 9.21 -11.36
CA GLY A 42 -5.80 8.37 -11.45
C GLY A 42 -6.76 8.83 -12.56
N ASP A 43 -6.99 10.14 -12.66
CA ASP A 43 -7.83 10.72 -13.70
C ASP A 43 -7.23 10.50 -15.09
N ARG A 44 -5.91 10.70 -15.23
CA ARG A 44 -5.18 10.44 -16.48
C ARG A 44 -5.24 8.97 -16.89
N LEU A 45 -5.17 8.05 -15.93
CA LEU A 45 -5.32 6.61 -16.18
C LEU A 45 -6.72 6.27 -16.70
N VAL A 46 -7.76 6.79 -16.04
CA VAL A 46 -9.15 6.55 -16.44
C VAL A 46 -9.45 7.15 -17.82
N ALA A 47 -8.96 8.37 -18.09
CA ALA A 47 -9.10 9.01 -19.40
C ALA A 47 -8.44 8.18 -20.50
N HIS A 48 -7.20 7.74 -20.29
CA HIS A 48 -6.47 6.94 -21.26
C HIS A 48 -7.17 5.61 -21.58
N LEU A 49 -7.70 4.92 -20.57
CA LEU A 49 -8.42 3.66 -20.78
C LEU A 49 -9.73 3.86 -21.58
N LYS A 50 -10.45 4.95 -21.31
CA LYS A 50 -11.66 5.30 -22.07
C LYS A 50 -11.36 5.60 -23.54
N GLU A 51 -10.29 6.33 -23.82
CA GLU A 51 -9.84 6.61 -25.20
C GLU A 51 -9.51 5.33 -25.97
N ASN A 52 -9.07 4.27 -25.29
CA ASN A 52 -8.75 2.97 -25.88
C ASN A 52 -9.93 1.98 -25.85
N GLY A 53 -11.14 2.44 -25.53
CA GLY A 53 -12.35 1.60 -25.52
C GLY A 53 -12.42 0.61 -24.36
N VAL A 54 -11.63 0.80 -23.30
CA VAL A 54 -11.64 -0.04 -22.11
C VAL A 54 -12.59 0.56 -21.07
N GLU A 55 -13.60 -0.21 -20.67
CA GLU A 55 -14.55 0.17 -19.65
C GLU A 55 -13.92 0.10 -18.25
N ALA A 56 -13.50 1.24 -17.71
CA ALA A 56 -12.89 1.35 -16.38
C ALA A 56 -13.78 0.79 -15.25
N ASP A 57 -15.10 0.78 -15.42
CA ASP A 57 -16.04 0.24 -14.43
C ASP A 57 -16.00 -1.29 -14.32
N LYS A 58 -15.48 -1.99 -15.34
CA LYS A 58 -15.32 -3.44 -15.36
C LYS A 58 -13.93 -3.90 -14.88
N ILE A 59 -13.03 -2.95 -14.61
CA ILE A 59 -11.69 -3.26 -14.13
C ILE A 59 -11.70 -3.29 -12.61
N ASP A 60 -11.43 -4.46 -12.05
CA ASP A 60 -11.09 -4.62 -10.64
C ASP A 60 -9.73 -4.00 -10.36
N TYR A 61 -9.73 -2.92 -9.57
CA TYR A 61 -8.54 -2.21 -9.16
C TYR A 61 -8.40 -2.25 -7.64
N ARG A 62 -7.21 -2.61 -7.15
CA ARG A 62 -6.93 -2.70 -5.71
C ARG A 62 -6.43 -1.36 -5.17
N VAL A 63 -7.19 -0.79 -4.23
CA VAL A 63 -6.79 0.43 -3.51
C VAL A 63 -6.25 0.06 -2.14
N GLY A 64 -5.02 0.50 -1.85
CA GLY A 64 -4.38 0.25 -0.56
C GLY A 64 -5.08 0.95 0.61
N LYS A 65 -5.05 0.32 1.79
CA LYS A 65 -5.56 0.94 3.02
C LYS A 65 -4.60 2.06 3.46
N PRO A 66 -5.08 3.26 3.81
CA PRO A 66 -4.22 4.29 4.40
C PRO A 66 -3.66 3.76 5.73
N VAL A 67 -2.33 3.72 5.84
CA VAL A 67 -1.62 3.23 7.02
C VAL A 67 -0.78 4.35 7.61
N SER A 68 -0.77 4.45 8.94
CA SER A 68 0.04 5.42 9.69
C SER A 68 0.93 4.68 10.68
N ILE A 69 2.24 4.89 10.56
CA ILE A 69 3.25 4.27 11.42
C ILE A 69 3.75 5.28 12.45
N GLU A 70 3.91 4.82 13.68
CA GLU A 70 4.60 5.60 14.71
C GLU A 70 6.11 5.50 14.52
N THR A 71 6.76 6.62 14.20
CA THR A 71 8.20 6.65 13.86
C THR A 71 9.13 6.25 15.00
N LYS A 72 8.67 6.31 16.25
CA LYS A 72 9.47 5.95 17.44
C LYS A 72 9.41 4.45 17.76
N THR A 73 8.27 3.82 17.52
CA THR A 73 8.03 2.41 17.88
C THR A 73 8.02 1.50 16.65
N GLU A 74 8.01 2.08 15.45
CA GLU A 74 7.93 1.41 14.16
C GLU A 74 6.74 0.44 14.06
N LYS A 75 5.65 0.79 14.74
CA LYS A 75 4.39 0.02 14.78
C LYS A 75 3.23 0.84 14.26
N PHE A 76 2.19 0.15 13.78
CA PHE A 76 0.91 0.77 13.45
C PHE A 76 0.07 0.90 14.73
N ALA A 77 -0.28 2.14 15.10
CA ALA A 77 -0.96 2.48 16.35
C ALA A 77 -2.30 1.74 16.56
N SER A 78 -3.03 1.48 15.48
CA SER A 78 -4.41 0.95 15.55
C SER A 78 -4.69 -0.17 14.55
N ASP A 79 -3.66 -0.86 14.05
CA ASP A 79 -3.82 -1.84 12.96
C ASP A 79 -3.03 -3.14 13.22
N GLU A 80 -3.64 -4.06 13.98
CA GLU A 80 -3.03 -5.36 14.31
C GLU A 80 -2.73 -6.21 13.07
N GLU A 81 -3.58 -6.17 12.04
CA GLU A 81 -3.33 -6.87 10.79
C GLU A 81 -2.11 -6.32 10.05
N ALA A 82 -1.89 -5.01 10.10
CA ALA A 82 -0.69 -4.41 9.53
C ALA A 82 0.57 -4.78 10.33
N ASN A 83 0.46 -4.82 11.66
CA ASN A 83 1.56 -5.24 12.54
C ASN A 83 1.98 -6.70 12.28
N LYS A 84 1.03 -7.60 11.98
CA LYS A 84 1.34 -8.99 11.57
C LYS A 84 2.10 -9.10 10.26
N LEU A 85 2.08 -8.06 9.43
CA LEU A 85 2.81 -8.02 8.15
C LEU A 85 4.16 -7.32 8.25
N LEU A 86 4.49 -6.69 9.40
CA LEU A 86 5.81 -6.10 9.65
C LEU A 86 6.89 -7.18 9.74
N THR A 87 6.55 -8.33 10.31
CA THR A 87 7.42 -9.50 10.38
C THR A 87 6.76 -10.69 9.68
N ARG A 88 7.56 -11.68 9.29
CA ARG A 88 7.04 -12.94 8.74
C ARG A 88 7.20 -14.04 9.77
N GLU A 89 6.34 -15.05 9.69
CA GLU A 89 6.60 -16.31 10.38
C GLU A 89 7.82 -16.98 9.74
N PHE A 90 8.93 -16.99 10.47
CA PHE A 90 10.17 -17.59 10.01
C PHE A 90 10.08 -19.12 10.02
N ARG A 91 10.60 -19.75 8.97
CA ARG A 91 10.70 -21.22 8.89
C ARG A 91 11.98 -21.70 9.56
N LYS A 92 11.86 -22.50 10.61
CA LYS A 92 13.03 -23.12 11.28
C LYS A 92 13.86 -23.97 10.28
N PRO A 93 15.20 -23.91 10.34
CA PRO A 93 16.03 -23.21 11.33
C PRO A 93 16.38 -21.74 10.99
N TYR A 94 15.90 -21.18 9.89
CA TYR A 94 16.27 -19.84 9.42
C TYR A 94 15.40 -18.75 10.07
N VAL A 95 15.76 -18.36 11.30
CA VAL A 95 15.05 -17.36 12.11
C VAL A 95 15.92 -16.12 12.30
N VAL A 96 15.34 -14.93 12.11
CA VAL A 96 16.00 -13.67 12.48
C VAL A 96 15.79 -13.45 13.98
N PRO A 97 16.86 -13.16 14.77
CA PRO A 97 16.72 -12.89 16.20
C PRO A 97 15.75 -11.73 16.47
N GLU A 98 14.94 -11.85 17.52
CA GLU A 98 13.97 -10.80 17.91
C GLU A 98 14.64 -9.52 18.43
N THR A 99 15.96 -9.55 18.66
CA THR A 99 16.76 -8.42 19.16
C THR A 99 17.95 -8.23 18.22
N VAL A 100 18.01 -7.06 17.59
CA VAL A 100 19.17 -6.54 16.85
C VAL A 100 19.80 -5.41 17.64
#